data_AF-A0A7M2JE85-F1
#
_entry.id   AF-A0A7M2JE85-F1
#
_cell.length_a   1.000
_cell.length_b   1.000
_cell.length_c   1.000
_cell.angle_alpha   90.00
_cell.angle_beta   90.00
_cell.angle_gamma   90.00
#
_symmetry.space_group_name_H-M   'P 1'
#
loop_
_entity.id
_entity.type
_entity.pdbx_description
1 polymer ?
#
loop_
_entity_poly.entity_id
_entity_poly.type
_entity_poly.pdbx_seq_one_letter_code
_entity_poly.pdbx_strand_id
1 'polypeptide(L)'
;MTMHTIGKNFVGVSVNGAFGPYKVVGPEQNLHGLILRTMHLSAGSIVLSTTPPTSGDTTKIRACTPDVNGRTEPFLVPAGLGVYIGLRNDYNQLINVTWDYLNADGTVA
;
A
#
# COMPACT_ATOMS: atom_id res chain seq x y z
N MET A 1 18.92 14.41 8.53
CA MET A 1 17.83 14.42 7.54
C MET A 1 17.89 13.13 6.76
N THR A 2 16.97 12.21 6.99
CA THR A 2 16.79 11.02 6.15
C THR A 2 16.06 11.46 4.88
N MET A 3 16.73 11.36 3.73
CA MET A 3 16.12 11.67 2.44
C MET A 3 15.01 10.65 2.17
N HIS A 4 13.75 11.08 2.23
CA HIS A 4 12.62 10.23 1.85
C HIS A 4 12.53 10.20 0.32
N THR A 5 12.73 9.03 -0.29
CA THR A 5 12.51 8.86 -1.73
C THR A 5 11.01 8.91 -1.99
N ILE A 6 10.53 10.00 -2.60
CA ILE A 6 9.11 10.13 -3.00
C ILE A 6 8.90 9.36 -4.31
N GLY A 7 7.94 8.43 -4.33
CA GLY A 7 7.54 7.74 -5.56
C GLY A 7 6.81 8.67 -6.54
N LYS A 8 6.84 8.36 -7.83
CA LYS A 8 6.16 9.12 -8.90
C LYS A 8 4.64 9.12 -8.76
N ASN A 9 4.08 8.05 -8.18
CA ASN A 9 2.66 7.93 -7.90
C ASN A 9 2.42 8.12 -6.40
N PHE A 10 1.29 8.74 -6.06
CA PHE A 10 0.92 8.95 -4.67
C PHE A 10 -0.59 8.92 -4.45
N VAL A 11 -0.96 8.62 -3.22
CA VAL A 11 -2.31 8.83 -2.70
C VAL A 11 -2.21 9.48 -1.34
N GLY A 12 -3.01 10.52 -1.12
CA GLY A 12 -3.11 11.25 0.14
C GLY A 12 -4.57 11.52 0.44
N VAL A 13 -5.22 10.66 1.22
CA VAL A 13 -6.67 10.69 1.46
C VAL A 13 -7.01 10.41 2.92
N SER A 14 -8.17 10.90 3.35
CA SER A 14 -8.84 10.44 4.56
C SER A 14 -10.01 9.55 4.15
N VAL A 15 -10.10 8.36 4.73
CA VAL A 15 -11.15 7.39 4.42
C VAL A 15 -11.85 6.91 5.69
N ASN A 16 -13.11 6.52 5.55
CA ASN A 16 -13.84 5.89 6.63
C ASN A 16 -13.58 4.37 6.61
N GLY A 17 -12.94 3.85 7.66
CA GLY A 17 -12.56 2.45 7.74
C GLY A 17 -13.72 1.47 7.92
N ALA A 18 -14.93 1.97 8.22
CA ALA A 18 -16.15 1.15 8.27
C ALA A 18 -16.55 0.56 6.91
N PHE A 19 -16.05 1.11 5.80
CA PHE A 19 -16.34 0.60 4.44
C PHE A 19 -15.40 -0.51 3.97
N GLY A 20 -14.56 -1.04 4.86
CA GLY A 20 -13.62 -2.10 4.54
C GLY A 20 -12.29 -1.57 4.00
N PRO A 21 -11.45 -2.44 3.40
CA PRO A 21 -10.10 -2.08 3.02
C PRO A 21 -10.04 -1.10 1.85
N TYR A 22 -9.04 -0.23 1.88
CA TYR A 22 -8.79 0.73 0.82
C TYR A 22 -7.87 0.13 -0.25
N LYS A 23 -8.26 0.21 -1.53
CA LYS A 23 -7.43 -0.20 -2.67
C LYS A 23 -6.50 0.95 -3.06
N VAL A 24 -5.19 0.76 -2.88
CA VAL A 24 -4.16 1.71 -3.32
C VAL A 24 -3.79 1.44 -4.78
N VAL A 25 -3.46 0.18 -5.07
CA VAL A 25 -3.13 -0.29 -6.43
C VAL A 25 -3.86 -1.59 -6.68
N GLY A 26 -4.56 -1.68 -7.80
CA GLY A 26 -5.17 -2.93 -8.26
C GLY A 26 -4.14 -3.89 -8.88
N PRO A 27 -4.32 -5.22 -8.74
CA PRO A 27 -3.49 -6.22 -9.42
C PRO A 27 -3.32 -5.96 -10.92
N GLU A 28 -4.40 -5.48 -11.56
CA GLU A 28 -4.48 -5.14 -12.98
C GLU A 28 -3.56 -3.99 -13.39
N GLN A 29 -3.17 -3.14 -12.43
CA GLN A 29 -2.30 -1.98 -12.66
C GLN A 29 -0.82 -2.35 -12.44
N ASN A 30 -0.54 -3.42 -11.71
CA ASN A 30 0.80 -3.83 -11.31
C ASN A 30 1.36 -4.94 -12.23
N LEU A 31 1.57 -4.62 -13.51
CA LEU A 31 1.93 -5.61 -14.54
C LEU A 31 3.35 -6.20 -14.40
N HIS A 32 4.30 -5.41 -13.91
CA HIS A 32 5.72 -5.79 -13.83
C HIS A 32 6.31 -5.68 -12.42
N GLY A 33 5.48 -5.39 -11.42
CA GLY A 33 5.92 -5.08 -10.08
C GLY A 33 5.92 -3.58 -9.82
N LEU A 34 5.98 -3.22 -8.54
CA LEU A 34 6.08 -1.84 -8.10
C LEU A 34 6.94 -1.75 -6.85
N ILE A 35 7.52 -0.59 -6.61
CA ILE A 35 8.22 -0.28 -5.38
C ILE A 35 7.31 0.64 -4.55
N LEU A 36 6.86 0.16 -3.40
CA LEU A 36 6.26 1.03 -2.38
C LEU A 36 7.38 1.77 -1.68
N ARG A 37 7.30 3.10 -1.62
CA ARG A 37 8.38 3.96 -1.13
C ARG A 37 8.08 4.48 0.27
N THR A 38 7.14 5.40 0.38
CA THR A 38 6.72 6.01 1.64
C THR A 38 5.33 5.52 1.98
N MET A 39 5.12 5.11 3.22
CA MET A 39 3.82 4.66 3.71
C MET A 39 3.58 5.22 5.10
N HIS A 40 2.69 6.18 5.19
CA HIS A 40 2.28 6.80 6.42
C HIS A 40 0.77 6.59 6.58
N LEU A 41 0.41 5.74 7.54
CA LEU A 41 -0.96 5.37 7.85
C LEU A 41 -1.22 5.75 9.30
N SER A 42 -2.37 6.38 9.57
CA SER A 42 -2.80 6.66 10.95
C SER A 42 -3.15 5.38 11.72
N ALA A 43 -3.77 4.40 11.05
CA ALA A 43 -3.83 3.02 11.48
C ALA A 43 -4.05 2.09 10.28
N GLY A 44 -3.86 0.78 10.52
CA GLY A 44 -4.12 -0.26 9.53
C GLY A 44 -2.89 -1.07 9.16
N SER A 45 -3.05 -1.93 8.16
CA SER A 45 -1.97 -2.81 7.68
C SER A 45 -1.99 -2.93 6.18
N ILE A 46 -0.81 -3.07 5.58
CA ILE A 46 -0.69 -3.29 4.15
C ILE A 46 -0.78 -4.78 3.85
N VAL A 47 -1.67 -5.09 2.92
CA VAL A 47 -1.97 -6.43 2.45
C VAL A 47 -1.69 -6.48 0.96
N LEU A 48 -0.93 -7.51 0.55
CA LEU A 48 -0.66 -7.79 -0.86
C LEU A 48 -1.50 -8.98 -1.27
N SER A 49 -2.30 -8.82 -2.32
CA SER A 49 -3.23 -9.88 -2.74
C SER A 49 -3.67 -9.69 -4.19
N THR A 50 -4.05 -10.77 -4.86
CA THR A 50 -4.69 -10.74 -6.19
C THR A 50 -6.16 -10.33 -6.13
N THR A 51 -6.76 -10.35 -4.94
CA THR A 51 -8.14 -9.90 -4.71
C THR A 51 -8.22 -9.02 -3.46
N PRO A 52 -9.18 -8.08 -3.38
CA PRO A 52 -9.35 -7.27 -2.17
C PRO A 52 -9.55 -8.16 -0.95
N PRO A 53 -8.85 -7.90 0.17
CA PRO A 53 -9.10 -8.63 1.41
C PRO A 53 -10.52 -8.34 1.90
N THR A 54 -11.13 -9.28 2.63
CA THR A 54 -12.31 -8.99 3.44
C THR A 54 -11.89 -8.66 4.87
N SER A 55 -12.75 -8.00 5.64
CA SER A 55 -12.45 -7.68 7.04
C SER A 55 -12.18 -8.96 7.83
N GLY A 56 -11.02 -9.03 8.49
CA GLY A 56 -10.60 -10.21 9.26
C GLY A 56 -10.02 -11.37 8.45
N ASP A 57 -9.79 -11.20 7.14
CA ASP A 57 -9.18 -12.24 6.30
C ASP A 57 -7.69 -12.42 6.65
N THR A 58 -7.40 -13.50 7.38
CA THR A 58 -6.04 -13.90 7.78
C THR A 58 -5.31 -14.71 6.73
N THR A 59 -5.99 -15.10 5.64
CA THR A 59 -5.39 -15.91 4.56
C THR A 59 -4.53 -15.07 3.62
N LYS A 60 -4.62 -13.74 3.71
CA LYS A 60 -3.90 -12.80 2.84
C LYS A 60 -2.53 -12.43 3.41
N ILE A 61 -1.59 -12.18 2.51
CA ILE A 61 -0.22 -11.83 2.87
C ILE A 61 -0.21 -10.42 3.45
N ARG A 62 -0.06 -10.32 4.77
CA ARG A 62 0.24 -9.06 5.44
C ARG A 62 1.70 -8.71 5.23
N ALA A 63 1.98 -7.70 4.42
CA ALA A 63 3.34 -7.28 4.11
C ALA A 63 3.96 -6.49 5.27
N CYS A 64 3.20 -5.57 5.86
CA CYS A 64 3.60 -4.88 7.07
C CYS A 64 2.40 -4.25 7.78
N THR A 65 2.60 -3.94 9.06
CA THR A 65 1.77 -2.99 9.79
C THR A 65 2.69 -1.81 10.06
N PRO A 66 2.67 -0.74 9.23
CA PRO A 66 3.51 0.40 9.51
C PRO A 66 3.13 0.95 10.88
N ASP A 67 4.13 1.14 11.75
CA ASP A 67 3.93 1.79 13.04
C ASP A 67 3.39 3.22 12.84
N VAL A 68 2.99 3.88 13.93
CA VAL A 68 2.43 5.24 13.92
C VAL A 68 3.34 6.27 13.23
N ASN A 69 4.63 5.96 13.07
CA ASN A 69 5.62 6.80 12.39
C ASN A 69 5.76 6.51 10.88
N GLY A 70 4.97 5.58 10.34
CA GLY A 70 5.07 5.10 8.97
C GLY A 70 6.26 4.15 8.74
N ARG A 71 6.27 3.49 7.58
CA ARG A 71 7.45 2.79 7.06
C ARG A 71 8.01 3.62 5.91
N THR A 72 9.32 3.85 5.93
CA THR A 72 10.01 4.68 4.95
C THR A 72 11.03 3.90 4.12
N GLU A 73 11.32 2.65 4.49
CA GLU A 73 12.14 1.78 3.67
C GLU A 73 11.33 1.31 2.46
N PRO A 74 11.85 1.52 1.24
CA PRO A 74 11.22 1.00 0.04
C PRO A 74 11.12 -0.52 0.10
N PHE A 75 10.00 -1.07 -0.35
CA PHE A 75 9.86 -2.50 -0.51
C PHE A 75 9.19 -2.87 -1.84
N LEU A 76 9.65 -3.98 -2.41
CA LEU A 76 9.16 -4.48 -3.68
C LEU A 76 7.83 -5.22 -3.50
N VAL A 77 6.84 -4.86 -4.31
CA VAL A 77 5.61 -5.62 -4.48
C VAL A 77 5.71 -6.41 -5.79
N PRO A 78 5.63 -7.75 -5.73
CA PRO A 78 5.65 -8.60 -6.92
C PRO A 78 4.56 -8.23 -7.93
N ALA A 79 4.85 -8.48 -9.21
CA ALA A 79 3.89 -8.31 -10.30
C ALA A 79 2.60 -9.12 -10.06
N GLY A 80 1.47 -8.60 -10.53
CA GLY A 80 0.16 -9.23 -10.42
C GLY A 80 -0.45 -9.21 -9.02
N LEU A 81 0.19 -8.57 -8.04
CA LEU A 81 -0.39 -8.32 -6.71
C LEU A 81 -0.88 -6.89 -6.59
N GLY A 82 -2.08 -6.73 -6.04
CA GLY A 82 -2.61 -5.44 -5.62
C GLY A 82 -2.11 -5.04 -4.23
N VAL A 83 -2.12 -3.74 -3.97
CA VAL A 83 -1.79 -3.15 -2.68
C VAL A 83 -3.07 -2.66 -2.04
N TYR A 84 -3.40 -3.25 -0.90
CA TYR A 84 -4.58 -2.91 -0.11
C TYR A 84 -4.18 -2.49 1.29
N ILE A 85 -4.93 -1.56 1.86
CA ILE A 85 -4.79 -1.16 3.26
C ILE A 85 -5.99 -1.71 4.02
N GLY A 86 -5.73 -2.67 4.91
CA GLY A 86 -6.69 -3.11 5.91
C GLY A 86 -6.90 -1.99 6.93
N LEU A 87 -8.11 -1.47 6.99
CA LEU A 87 -8.48 -0.36 7.89
C LEU A 87 -9.10 -0.88 9.19
N ARG A 88 -8.95 -0.10 10.26
CA ARG A 88 -9.71 -0.30 11.49
C ARG A 88 -11.12 0.26 11.30
N ASN A 89 -12.09 -0.26 12.04
CA ASN A 89 -13.47 0.23 12.02
C ASN A 89 -13.59 1.55 12.82
N ASP A 90 -12.95 2.60 12.31
CA ASP A 90 -12.90 3.93 12.89
C ASP A 90 -13.09 4.98 11.79
N TYR A 91 -13.64 6.13 12.17
CA TYR A 91 -13.95 7.23 11.28
C TYR A 91 -12.73 8.14 11.17
N ASN A 92 -12.22 8.36 9.94
CA ASN A 92 -11.05 9.18 9.59
C ASN A 92 -9.68 8.48 9.71
N GLN A 93 -9.45 7.50 8.83
CA GLN A 93 -8.16 6.90 8.60
C GLN A 93 -7.39 7.69 7.55
N LEU A 94 -6.33 8.39 7.96
CA LEU A 94 -5.39 9.03 7.05
C LEU A 94 -4.50 7.98 6.38
N ILE A 95 -4.42 8.08 5.06
CA ILE A 95 -3.58 7.27 4.18
C ILE A 95 -2.70 8.20 3.36
N ASN A 96 -1.39 8.05 3.48
CA ASN A 96 -0.42 8.72 2.62
C ASN A 96 0.62 7.69 2.14
N VAL A 97 0.54 7.33 0.86
CA VAL A 97 1.40 6.29 0.27
C VAL A 97 1.96 6.77 -1.06
N THR A 98 3.23 6.49 -1.32
CA THR A 98 3.89 6.74 -2.60
C THR A 98 4.51 5.48 -3.18
N TRP A 99 4.50 5.36 -4.51
CA TRP A 99 5.03 4.19 -5.21
C TRP A 99 5.53 4.50 -6.62
N ASP A 100 6.33 3.59 -7.15
CA ASP A 100 6.83 3.58 -8.52
C ASP A 100 6.47 2.26 -9.19
N TYR A 101 5.89 2.32 -10.39
CA TYR A 101 5.75 1.11 -11.21
C TYR A 101 7.10 0.71 -11.81
N LEU A 102 7.25 -0.58 -12.08
CA LEU A 102 8.41 -1.10 -12.78
C LEU A 102 8.09 -1.32 -14.26
N ASN A 103 9.10 -1.17 -15.09
CA ASN A 103 9.14 -1.68 -16.45
C ASN A 103 9.45 -3.19 -16.43
N ALA A 104 9.27 -3.86 -17.57
CA ALA A 104 9.59 -5.28 -17.71
C ALA A 104 11.08 -5.61 -17.47
N ASP A 105 11.98 -4.62 -17.64
CA ASP A 105 13.41 -4.74 -17.37
C ASP A 105 13.78 -4.47 -15.89
N GLY A 106 12.79 -4.22 -15.03
CA GLY A 106 12.97 -3.93 -13.61
C GLY A 106 13.38 -2.50 -13.28
N THR A 107 13.50 -1.62 -14.28
CA THR A 107 13.72 -0.19 -14.06
C THR A 107 12.43 0.51 -13.64
N VAL A 108 12.53 1.68 -13.01
CA VAL A 108 11.35 2.48 -12.64
C VAL A 108 10.74 3.12 -13.90
N ALA A 109 9.46 2.82 -14.15
CA ALA A 109 8.64 3.41 -15.21
C ALA A 109 8.35 4.88 -14.94
#